data_AF-A0A3D9HSD5-F1
#
_entry.id   AF-A0A3D9HSD5-F1
#
_cell.length_a   1.000
_cell.length_b   1.000
_cell.length_c   1.000
_cell.angle_alpha   90.00
_cell.angle_beta   90.00
_cell.angle_gamma   90.00
#
_symmetry.space_group_name_H-M   'P 1'
#
loop_
_entity.id
_entity.type
_entity.pdbx_description
1 polymer ?
#
loop_
_entity_poly.entity_id
_entity_poly.type
_entity_poly.pdbx_seq_one_letter_code
_entity_poly.pdbx_strand_id
1 'polypeptide(L)'
;MDFTLTLNIEPKDLDVINGAQQKIALAKPVGNSAVDVIWLAFDPFESNSVQWEENYWIYASTAAVGKNGEKITKLSEVQPGPAMDGSVYPFSNTATFGDPVKNPEVKPGTFAAVNNMSYTKYPALTFGLSQSAQINQRLEERKPLSASSVLATQNIQITPFTDVYIWLEGHFESSTIITDVTGSRATAKFGGGINEIEMTYDGKSGLFHQ
;
A
#
# COMPACT_ATOMS: atom_id res chain seq x y z
N MET A 1 -7.87 11.02 -10.99
CA MET A 1 -8.38 9.86 -10.23
C MET A 1 -8.82 8.86 -11.26
N ASP A 2 -8.05 7.78 -11.38
CA ASP A 2 -8.22 6.80 -12.46
C ASP A 2 -8.99 5.57 -11.99
N PHE A 3 -9.07 5.36 -10.67
CA PHE A 3 -9.74 4.24 -10.05
C PHE A 3 -10.67 4.71 -8.94
N THR A 4 -11.86 4.10 -8.86
CA THR A 4 -12.85 4.34 -7.81
C THR A 4 -13.34 3.00 -7.23
N LEU A 5 -13.25 2.87 -5.92
CA LEU A 5 -13.86 1.80 -5.14
C LEU A 5 -14.95 2.39 -4.25
N THR A 6 -16.18 1.93 -4.41
CA THR A 6 -17.30 2.27 -3.52
C THR A 6 -17.62 1.07 -2.63
N LEU A 7 -17.63 1.29 -1.31
CA LEU A 7 -17.96 0.28 -0.31
C LEU A 7 -19.19 0.71 0.46
N ASN A 8 -20.28 -0.04 0.28
CA ASN A 8 -21.56 0.20 0.94
C ASN A 8 -21.75 -0.74 2.12
N ILE A 9 -22.36 -0.23 3.19
CA ILE A 9 -22.65 -0.98 4.41
C ILE A 9 -24.07 -0.61 4.83
N GLU A 10 -24.93 -1.60 5.04
CA GLU A 10 -26.28 -1.34 5.56
C GLU A 10 -26.22 -0.77 6.99
N PRO A 11 -27.11 0.16 7.38
CA PRO A 11 -27.08 0.79 8.71
C PRO A 11 -27.03 -0.21 9.88
N LYS A 12 -27.76 -1.32 9.76
CA LYS A 12 -27.79 -2.38 10.79
C LYS A 12 -26.41 -3.04 11.01
N ASP A 13 -25.64 -3.21 9.95
CA ASP A 13 -24.32 -3.83 9.99
C ASP A 13 -23.28 -2.80 10.41
N LEU A 14 -23.46 -1.54 9.99
CA LEU A 14 -22.63 -0.42 10.40
C LEU A 14 -22.60 -0.23 11.93
N ASP A 15 -23.75 -0.33 12.59
CA ASP A 15 -23.84 -0.27 14.06
C ASP A 15 -23.02 -1.38 14.74
N VAL A 16 -23.07 -2.59 14.18
CA VAL A 16 -22.33 -3.75 14.70
C VAL A 16 -20.82 -3.57 14.51
N ILE A 17 -20.40 -3.13 13.33
CA ILE A 17 -18.98 -2.90 12.99
C ILE A 17 -18.40 -1.80 13.89
N ASN A 18 -19.11 -0.68 14.04
CA ASN A 18 -18.71 0.42 14.90
C ASN A 18 -18.67 0.01 16.38
N GLY A 19 -19.66 -0.77 16.84
CA GLY A 19 -19.69 -1.32 18.20
C GLY A 19 -18.51 -2.26 18.49
N ALA A 20 -17.99 -2.95 17.47
CA ALA A 20 -16.79 -3.79 17.55
C ALA A 20 -15.48 -3.00 17.33
N GLN A 21 -15.55 -1.69 17.14
CA GLN A 21 -14.41 -0.81 16.85
C GLN A 21 -13.59 -1.25 15.62
N GLN A 22 -14.26 -1.84 14.63
CA GLN A 22 -13.63 -2.28 13.39
C GLN A 22 -13.63 -1.19 12.32
N LYS A 23 -12.58 -1.21 11.51
CA LYS A 23 -12.31 -0.29 10.40
C LYS A 23 -12.34 -1.04 9.08
N ILE A 24 -12.61 -0.34 7.99
CA ILE A 24 -12.33 -0.88 6.66
C ILE A 24 -10.83 -0.75 6.42
N ALA A 25 -10.17 -1.88 6.15
CA ALA A 25 -8.79 -1.93 5.74
C ALA A 25 -8.67 -2.30 4.26
N LEU A 26 -7.78 -1.59 3.57
CA LEU A 26 -7.42 -1.81 2.18
C LEU A 26 -5.93 -2.11 2.09
N ALA A 27 -5.58 -3.04 1.22
CA ALA A 27 -4.21 -3.28 0.83
C ALA A 27 -4.12 -3.65 -0.65
N LYS A 28 -2.99 -3.35 -1.27
CA LYS A 28 -2.71 -3.76 -2.65
C LYS A 28 -1.56 -4.75 -2.63
N PRO A 29 -1.71 -5.94 -3.23
CA PRO A 29 -0.60 -6.85 -3.37
C PRO A 29 0.48 -6.23 -4.26
N VAL A 30 1.73 -6.57 -3.95
CA VAL A 30 2.90 -6.13 -4.70
C VAL A 30 3.80 -7.34 -4.94
N GLY A 31 4.22 -7.58 -6.18
CA GLY A 31 5.05 -8.74 -6.52
C GLY A 31 4.31 -10.09 -6.56
N ASN A 32 4.39 -10.91 -5.51
CA ASN A 32 3.92 -12.32 -5.52
C ASN A 32 2.50 -12.51 -4.97
N SER A 33 1.67 -11.46 -4.99
CA SER A 33 0.29 -11.45 -4.46
C SER A 33 0.14 -11.57 -2.94
N ALA A 34 1.24 -11.59 -2.17
CA ALA A 34 1.17 -11.43 -0.73
C ALA A 34 0.99 -9.94 -0.37
N VAL A 35 0.14 -9.67 0.62
CA VAL A 35 0.03 -8.36 1.23
C VAL A 35 0.89 -8.34 2.49
N ASP A 36 1.70 -7.31 2.62
CA ASP A 36 2.63 -7.08 3.73
C ASP A 36 2.36 -5.75 4.46
N VAL A 37 1.48 -4.90 3.93
CA VAL A 37 1.16 -3.58 4.51
C VAL A 37 -0.32 -3.23 4.34
N ILE A 38 -0.93 -2.70 5.41
CA ILE A 38 -2.22 -2.01 5.32
C ILE A 38 -2.00 -0.65 4.69
N TRP A 39 -2.50 -0.48 3.47
CA TRP A 39 -2.39 0.78 2.74
C TRP A 39 -3.25 1.86 3.38
N LEU A 40 -4.54 1.55 3.58
CA LEU A 40 -5.53 2.45 4.15
C LEU A 40 -6.34 1.70 5.20
N ALA A 41 -6.60 2.35 6.33
CA ALA A 41 -7.57 1.95 7.34
C ALA A 41 -8.38 3.18 7.72
N PHE A 42 -9.70 3.06 7.74
CA PHE A 42 -10.61 4.17 8.03
C PHE A 42 -11.92 3.68 8.64
N ASP A 43 -12.57 4.58 9.38
CA ASP A 43 -13.86 4.31 10.00
C ASP A 43 -14.96 4.16 8.92
N PRO A 44 -15.81 3.13 9.02
CA PRO A 44 -16.85 2.88 8.03
C PRO A 44 -17.99 3.91 8.13
N PHE A 45 -18.54 4.26 6.97
CA PHE A 45 -19.82 4.94 6.79
C PHE A 45 -20.78 4.06 5.98
N GLU A 46 -22.04 4.49 5.82
CA GLU A 46 -23.02 3.77 4.98
C GLU A 46 -22.54 3.64 3.52
N SER A 47 -21.84 4.65 3.02
CA SER A 47 -21.16 4.62 1.73
C SER A 47 -19.79 5.25 1.85
N ASN A 48 -18.77 4.54 1.34
CA ASN A 48 -17.38 4.95 1.42
C ASN A 48 -16.79 4.95 0.01
N SER A 49 -16.34 6.10 -0.47
CA SER A 49 -15.66 6.22 -1.76
C SER A 49 -14.16 6.33 -1.55
N VAL A 50 -13.41 5.44 -2.18
CA VAL A 50 -11.95 5.47 -2.21
C VAL A 50 -11.50 5.67 -3.66
N GLN A 51 -10.73 6.72 -3.90
CA GLN A 51 -10.28 7.10 -5.24
C GLN A 51 -8.76 7.25 -5.26
N TRP A 52 -8.10 6.77 -6.31
CA TRP A 52 -6.65 6.92 -6.47
C TRP A 52 -6.21 6.97 -7.93
N GLU A 53 -4.92 7.22 -8.13
CA GLU A 53 -4.20 7.14 -9.41
C GLU A 53 -3.00 6.23 -9.22
N GLU A 54 -2.54 5.56 -10.29
CA GLU A 54 -1.39 4.65 -10.28
C GLU A 54 -0.04 5.41 -10.27
N ASN A 55 0.01 6.47 -9.46
CA ASN A 55 1.19 7.27 -9.17
C ASN A 55 1.86 6.76 -7.90
N TYR A 56 3.14 6.42 -8.00
CA TYR A 56 3.88 5.75 -6.93
C TYR A 56 5.12 6.52 -6.50
N TRP A 57 5.49 6.38 -5.23
CA TRP A 57 6.77 6.85 -4.68
C TRP A 57 7.51 5.69 -4.07
N ILE A 58 8.81 5.59 -4.35
CA ILE A 58 9.69 4.68 -3.61
C ILE A 58 10.07 5.38 -2.31
N TYR A 59 9.93 4.67 -1.18
CA TYR A 59 10.34 5.15 0.13
C TYR A 59 11.39 4.23 0.75
N ALA A 60 12.12 4.77 1.74
CA ALA A 60 13.00 4.03 2.62
C ALA A 60 12.59 4.24 4.09
N SER A 61 12.73 3.22 4.93
CA SER A 61 12.37 3.20 6.36
C SER A 61 13.30 2.30 7.17
N THR A 62 13.34 2.48 8.50
CA THR A 62 13.94 1.53 9.45
C THR A 62 12.93 0.54 10.04
N ALA A 63 11.66 0.59 9.65
CA ALA A 63 10.63 -0.32 10.16
C ALA A 63 11.02 -1.78 9.91
N ALA A 64 10.87 -2.65 10.91
CA ALA A 64 11.28 -4.05 10.81
C ALA A 64 10.29 -4.87 9.96
N VAL A 65 10.72 -5.28 8.76
CA VAL A 65 9.95 -6.20 7.91
C VAL A 65 9.74 -7.54 8.63
N GLY A 66 8.52 -8.08 8.55
CA GLY A 66 8.15 -9.35 9.18
C GLY A 66 7.68 -9.24 10.64
N LYS A 67 7.73 -8.05 11.24
CA LYS A 67 7.13 -7.81 12.55
C LYS A 67 5.69 -7.32 12.39
N ASN A 68 4.73 -8.20 12.64
CA ASN A 68 3.30 -7.87 12.59
C ASN A 68 2.98 -6.68 13.51
N GLY A 69 2.25 -5.69 13.01
CA GLY A 69 1.89 -4.47 13.74
C GLY A 69 2.96 -3.37 13.74
N GLU A 70 4.10 -3.56 13.08
CA GLU A 70 5.13 -2.52 13.00
C GLU A 70 4.66 -1.36 12.10
N LYS A 71 4.66 -0.14 12.65
CA LYS A 71 4.26 1.05 11.90
C LYS A 71 5.41 1.58 11.04
N ILE A 72 5.15 1.78 9.76
CA ILE A 72 6.11 2.35 8.82
C ILE A 72 6.16 3.86 8.98
N THR A 73 7.32 4.35 9.37
CA THR A 73 7.68 5.77 9.30
C THR A 73 8.74 5.95 8.22
N LYS A 74 8.41 6.72 7.18
CA LYS A 74 9.32 6.96 6.06
C LYS A 74 10.49 7.84 6.53
N LEU A 75 11.71 7.38 6.32
CA LEU A 75 12.92 8.20 6.46
C LEU A 75 13.04 9.16 5.29
N SER A 76 12.80 8.63 4.10
CA SER A 76 13.01 9.32 2.83
C SER A 76 12.08 8.75 1.78
N GLU A 77 11.81 9.53 0.75
CA GLU A 77 11.07 9.11 -0.43
C GLU A 77 11.61 9.86 -1.65
N VAL A 78 11.36 9.33 -2.84
CA VAL A 78 11.74 9.96 -4.10
C VAL A 78 11.15 11.37 -4.21
N GLN A 79 12.00 12.36 -4.48
CA GLN A 79 11.62 13.75 -4.70
C GLN A 79 12.42 14.37 -5.87
N PRO A 80 11.78 15.16 -6.76
CA PRO A 80 10.32 15.27 -6.91
C PRO A 80 9.71 13.93 -7.35
N GLY A 81 8.41 13.74 -7.08
CA GLY A 81 7.68 12.56 -7.55
C GLY A 81 6.53 12.90 -8.51
N PRO A 82 5.78 11.90 -9.00
CA PRO A 82 5.91 10.47 -8.70
C PRO A 82 7.20 9.86 -9.28
N ALA A 83 7.54 8.65 -8.83
CA ALA A 83 8.67 7.89 -9.33
C ALA A 83 8.49 7.56 -10.82
N MET A 84 9.58 7.60 -11.59
CA MET A 84 9.57 7.33 -13.02
C MET A 84 9.53 5.83 -13.27
N ASP A 85 8.53 5.38 -14.04
CA ASP A 85 8.39 3.99 -14.47
C ASP A 85 9.63 3.49 -15.23
N GLY A 86 9.95 2.20 -15.08
CA GLY A 86 11.07 1.54 -15.77
C GLY A 86 12.44 2.12 -15.38
N SER A 87 12.56 2.64 -14.15
CA SER A 87 13.76 3.35 -13.69
C SER A 87 14.24 2.86 -12.33
N VAL A 88 15.55 3.01 -12.11
CA VAL A 88 16.25 2.68 -10.88
C VAL A 88 16.64 3.97 -10.16
N TYR A 89 16.35 4.05 -8.87
CA TYR A 89 16.74 5.16 -8.01
C TYR A 89 17.88 4.75 -7.06
N PRO A 90 19.05 5.39 -7.09
CA PRO A 90 20.10 5.15 -6.11
C PRO A 90 19.72 5.78 -4.76
N PHE A 91 19.72 4.99 -3.68
CA PHE A 91 19.54 5.50 -2.32
C PHE A 91 20.91 5.65 -1.64
N SER A 92 21.31 6.88 -1.38
CA SER A 92 22.68 7.23 -1.01
C SER A 92 22.95 7.19 0.50
N ASN A 93 24.22 7.30 0.87
CA ASN A 93 24.68 7.39 2.26
C ASN A 93 24.16 8.60 3.05
N THR A 94 23.67 9.62 2.35
CA THR A 94 22.99 10.78 2.95
C THR A 94 21.52 10.51 3.26
N ALA A 95 21.06 9.26 3.10
CA ALA A 95 19.67 8.86 3.26
C ALA A 95 18.73 9.64 2.31
N THR A 96 19.13 9.80 1.05
CA THR A 96 18.33 10.46 0.02
C THR A 96 18.33 9.63 -1.25
N PHE A 97 17.22 9.66 -1.98
CA PHE A 97 17.14 9.13 -3.34
C PHE A 97 17.77 10.13 -4.31
N GLY A 98 18.63 9.65 -5.21
CA GLY A 98 19.17 10.43 -6.32
C GLY A 98 18.26 10.41 -7.55
N ASP A 99 18.77 10.96 -8.65
CA ASP A 99 18.03 11.00 -9.92
C ASP A 99 17.76 9.60 -10.48
N PRO A 100 16.61 9.40 -11.16
CA PRO A 100 16.31 8.13 -11.76
C PRO A 100 17.22 7.82 -12.94
N VAL A 101 17.67 6.58 -13.02
CA VAL A 101 18.41 6.04 -14.16
C VAL A 101 17.52 5.03 -14.88
N LYS A 102 17.21 5.29 -16.16
CA LYS A 102 16.52 4.31 -17.00
C LYS A 102 17.37 3.05 -17.11
N ASN A 103 16.77 1.90 -16.86
CA ASN A 103 17.45 0.61 -16.95
C ASN A 103 16.58 -0.37 -17.77
N PRO A 104 17.09 -0.93 -18.89
CA PRO A 104 16.32 -1.86 -19.71
C PRO A 104 15.93 -3.16 -19.00
N GLU A 105 16.57 -3.49 -17.87
CA GLU A 105 16.22 -4.65 -17.04
C GLU A 105 15.02 -4.39 -16.13
N VAL A 106 14.62 -3.13 -15.94
CA VAL A 106 13.42 -2.76 -15.18
C VAL A 106 12.26 -2.65 -16.17
N LYS A 107 11.36 -3.62 -16.11
CA LYS A 107 10.20 -3.69 -17.00
C LYS A 107 9.26 -2.49 -16.80
N PRO A 108 8.46 -2.12 -17.81
CA PRO A 108 7.37 -1.17 -17.62
C PRO A 108 6.42 -1.61 -16.50
N GLY A 109 5.84 -0.64 -15.80
CA GLY A 109 5.07 -0.83 -14.57
C GLY A 109 5.90 -1.22 -13.34
N THR A 110 7.23 -1.14 -13.41
CA THR A 110 8.13 -1.56 -12.32
C THR A 110 9.01 -0.41 -11.86
N PHE A 111 9.14 -0.29 -10.55
CA PHE A 111 9.93 0.74 -9.88
C PHE A 111 11.07 0.08 -9.14
N ALA A 112 12.28 0.61 -9.26
CA ALA A 112 13.46 0.00 -8.68
C ALA A 112 14.28 0.98 -7.85
N ALA A 113 14.96 0.46 -6.83
CA ALA A 113 15.93 1.20 -6.06
C ALA A 113 17.16 0.35 -5.73
N VAL A 114 18.30 1.02 -5.56
CA VAL A 114 19.56 0.40 -5.11
C VAL A 114 19.94 1.01 -3.77
N ASN A 115 20.11 0.18 -2.76
CA ASN A 115 20.50 0.60 -1.43
C ASN A 115 22.02 0.81 -1.36
N ASN A 116 22.51 2.00 -1.69
CA ASN A 116 23.93 2.38 -1.55
C ASN A 116 24.26 2.90 -0.14
N MET A 117 23.40 2.66 0.86
CA MET A 117 23.69 2.95 2.25
C MET A 117 24.86 2.08 2.74
N SER A 118 25.71 2.66 3.58
CA SER A 118 26.85 1.99 4.16
C SER A 118 26.37 0.88 5.10
N TYR A 119 26.88 -0.33 4.89
CA TYR A 119 26.61 -1.48 5.74
C TYR A 119 26.91 -1.21 7.22
N THR A 120 27.95 -0.42 7.51
CA THR A 120 28.33 -0.07 8.89
C THR A 120 27.34 0.87 9.58
N LYS A 121 26.52 1.61 8.81
CA LYS A 121 25.50 2.52 9.33
C LYS A 121 24.15 1.82 9.40
N TYR A 122 23.74 1.20 8.30
CA TYR A 122 22.54 0.38 8.21
C TYR A 122 22.85 -0.86 7.35
N PRO A 123 22.91 -2.06 7.95
CA PRO A 123 23.17 -3.29 7.19
C PRO A 123 22.01 -3.64 6.26
N ALA A 124 20.80 -3.19 6.60
CA ALA A 124 19.59 -3.31 5.80
C ALA A 124 18.67 -2.12 6.09
N LEU A 125 17.80 -1.81 5.13
CA LEU A 125 16.70 -0.86 5.27
C LEU A 125 15.44 -1.45 4.64
N THR A 126 14.30 -0.91 5.01
CA THR A 126 13.01 -1.27 4.42
C THR A 126 12.72 -0.34 3.27
N PHE A 127 12.44 -0.91 2.10
CA PHE A 127 12.00 -0.18 0.92
C PHE A 127 10.60 -0.65 0.53
N GLY A 128 9.85 0.24 -0.10
CA GLY A 128 8.53 -0.09 -0.61
C GLY A 128 7.98 0.99 -1.49
N LEU A 129 6.78 0.74 -2.01
CA LEU A 129 6.00 1.75 -2.70
C LEU A 129 5.07 2.46 -1.73
N SER A 130 4.74 3.70 -2.06
CA SER A 130 3.67 4.44 -1.42
C SER A 130 2.80 5.11 -2.47
N GLN A 131 1.52 5.28 -2.16
CA GLN A 131 0.50 5.79 -3.06
C GLN A 131 -0.47 6.68 -2.28
N SER A 132 -0.91 7.76 -2.91
CA SER A 132 -1.95 8.63 -2.37
C SER A 132 -3.32 8.11 -2.77
N ALA A 133 -4.31 8.30 -1.90
CA ALA A 133 -5.72 8.09 -2.21
C ALA A 133 -6.57 9.18 -1.57
N GLN A 134 -7.81 9.32 -2.02
CA GLN A 134 -8.83 10.06 -1.31
C GLN A 134 -9.87 9.10 -0.75
N ILE A 135 -10.19 9.25 0.52
CA ILE A 135 -11.27 8.52 1.20
C ILE A 135 -12.34 9.56 1.51
N ASN A 136 -13.53 9.42 0.94
CA ASN A 136 -14.63 10.38 1.12
C ASN A 136 -14.16 11.83 0.89
N GLN A 137 -13.42 12.05 -0.21
CA GLN A 137 -12.80 13.34 -0.61
C GLN A 137 -11.66 13.85 0.29
N ARG A 138 -11.34 13.17 1.40
CA ARG A 138 -10.18 13.48 2.23
C ARG A 138 -8.94 12.80 1.69
N LEU A 139 -7.90 13.59 1.43
CA LEU A 139 -6.62 13.10 0.93
C LEU A 139 -5.83 12.34 2.03
N GLU A 140 -5.46 11.10 1.74
CA GLU A 140 -4.46 10.32 2.45
C GLU A 140 -3.18 10.29 1.60
N GLU A 141 -2.23 11.16 1.92
CA GLU A 141 -1.05 11.38 1.09
C GLU A 141 0.01 10.29 1.28
N ARG A 142 0.42 9.66 0.16
CA ARG A 142 1.59 8.77 0.01
C ARG A 142 1.71 7.75 1.14
N LYS A 143 0.64 7.00 1.40
CA LYS A 143 0.68 5.91 2.39
C LYS A 143 1.48 4.73 1.83
N PRO A 144 2.33 4.07 2.63
CA PRO A 144 3.03 2.85 2.23
C PRO A 144 2.04 1.77 1.75
N LEU A 145 2.42 1.09 0.66
CA LEU A 145 1.71 -0.01 0.03
C LEU A 145 2.40 -1.36 0.24
N SER A 146 3.73 -1.34 0.35
CA SER A 146 4.54 -2.54 0.50
C SER A 146 5.76 -2.28 1.37
N ALA A 147 6.37 -3.35 1.88
CA ALA A 147 7.56 -3.26 2.72
C ALA A 147 8.47 -4.49 2.55
N SER A 148 9.65 -4.27 1.97
CA SER A 148 10.65 -5.32 1.75
C SER A 148 12.00 -4.90 2.32
N SER A 149 12.69 -5.84 2.98
CA SER A 149 14.03 -5.60 3.51
C SER A 149 15.03 -5.68 2.38
N VAL A 150 15.86 -4.64 2.24
CA VAL A 150 16.90 -4.53 1.22
C VAL A 150 18.23 -4.32 1.92
N LEU A 151 19.12 -5.31 1.81
CA LEU A 151 20.46 -5.22 2.38
C LEU A 151 21.25 -4.08 1.73
N ALA A 152 22.22 -3.53 2.44
CA ALA A 152 23.19 -2.61 1.84
C ALA A 152 23.83 -3.26 0.60
N THR A 153 24.06 -2.47 -0.43
CA THR A 153 24.55 -2.84 -1.78
C THR A 153 23.61 -3.69 -2.63
N GLN A 154 22.43 -4.06 -2.11
CA GLN A 154 21.42 -4.77 -2.89
C GLN A 154 20.40 -3.81 -3.51
N ASN A 155 19.63 -4.34 -4.46
CA ASN A 155 18.58 -3.64 -5.15
C ASN A 155 17.23 -4.33 -4.95
N ILE A 156 16.17 -3.58 -5.21
CA ILE A 156 14.80 -4.07 -5.25
C ILE A 156 14.13 -3.64 -6.55
N GLN A 157 13.24 -4.47 -7.07
CA GLN A 157 12.30 -4.14 -8.13
C GLN A 157 10.90 -4.44 -7.63
N ILE A 158 9.99 -3.49 -7.81
CA ILE A 158 8.66 -3.51 -7.22
C ILE A 158 7.62 -3.25 -8.31
N THR A 159 6.78 -4.24 -8.58
CA THR A 159 5.66 -4.17 -9.54
C THR A 159 4.35 -4.22 -8.76
N PRO A 160 3.60 -3.11 -8.67
CA PRO A 160 2.30 -3.09 -8.00
C PRO A 160 1.22 -3.77 -8.85
N PHE A 161 0.24 -4.37 -8.20
CA PHE A 161 -0.97 -4.89 -8.84
C PHE A 161 -2.10 -3.88 -8.73
N THR A 162 -3.08 -4.00 -9.61
CA THR A 162 -4.30 -3.19 -9.61
C THR A 162 -5.37 -3.73 -8.67
N ASP A 163 -5.28 -5.00 -8.26
CA ASP A 163 -6.21 -5.60 -7.29
C ASP A 163 -6.17 -4.87 -5.95
N VAL A 164 -7.32 -4.73 -5.31
CA VAL A 164 -7.45 -4.20 -3.94
C VAL A 164 -8.06 -5.27 -3.06
N TYR A 165 -7.41 -5.56 -1.95
CA TYR A 165 -7.91 -6.46 -0.90
C TYR A 165 -8.61 -5.64 0.16
N ILE A 166 -9.80 -6.11 0.56
CA ILE A 166 -10.70 -5.41 1.50
C ILE A 166 -11.07 -6.36 2.64
N TRP A 167 -10.97 -5.89 3.87
CA TRP A 167 -11.47 -6.60 5.05
C TRP A 167 -11.82 -5.62 6.18
N LEU A 168 -12.46 -6.14 7.23
CA LEU A 168 -12.64 -5.42 8.49
C LEU A 168 -11.46 -5.68 9.43
N GLU A 169 -10.78 -4.62 9.85
CA GLU A 169 -9.60 -4.64 10.72
C GLU A 169 -9.91 -4.03 12.09
N GLY A 170 -9.44 -4.65 13.17
CA GLY A 170 -9.68 -4.18 14.54
C GLY A 170 -8.43 -3.76 15.32
N HIS A 171 -7.23 -4.12 14.85
CA HIS A 171 -5.99 -3.98 15.63
C HIS A 171 -5.02 -2.97 15.01
N PHE A 172 -5.06 -2.79 13.70
CA PHE A 172 -4.04 -2.06 12.96
C PHE A 172 -4.61 -0.91 12.12
N GLU A 173 -3.75 0.06 11.86
CA GLU A 173 -4.06 1.29 11.12
C GLU A 173 -3.33 1.30 9.77
N SER A 174 -3.61 2.31 8.94
CA SER A 174 -2.82 2.61 7.74
C SER A 174 -1.31 2.64 8.04
N SER A 175 -0.51 2.26 7.05
CA SER A 175 0.96 2.21 7.12
C SER A 175 1.51 1.17 8.12
N THR A 176 0.77 0.11 8.41
CA THR A 176 1.20 -0.95 9.34
C THR A 176 1.61 -2.20 8.58
N ILE A 177 2.76 -2.77 8.94
CA ILE A 177 3.22 -4.06 8.43
C ILE A 177 2.35 -5.16 9.00
N ILE A 178 1.82 -6.02 8.13
CA ILE A 178 1.05 -7.20 8.52
C ILE A 178 1.70 -8.46 7.98
N THR A 179 1.61 -9.55 8.74
CA THR A 179 2.12 -10.87 8.30
C THR A 179 1.00 -11.78 7.79
N ASP A 180 -0.25 -11.47 8.14
CA ASP A 180 -1.43 -12.16 7.67
C ASP A 180 -2.66 -11.25 7.79
N VAL A 181 -3.71 -11.54 7.02
CA VAL A 181 -5.03 -10.91 7.16
C VAL A 181 -5.87 -11.80 8.07
N THR A 182 -6.15 -11.34 9.27
CA THR A 182 -6.88 -12.15 10.28
C THR A 182 -8.39 -12.22 10.04
N GLY A 183 -8.94 -11.44 9.09
CA GLY A 183 -10.36 -11.38 8.76
C GLY A 183 -10.71 -12.03 7.42
N SER A 184 -12.01 -12.13 7.14
CA SER A 184 -12.52 -12.53 5.83
C SER A 184 -12.19 -11.44 4.79
N ARG A 185 -11.42 -11.82 3.77
CA ARG A 185 -10.89 -10.89 2.76
C ARG A 185 -11.69 -10.97 1.45
N ALA A 186 -12.20 -9.84 1.00
CA ALA A 186 -12.73 -9.64 -0.34
C ALA A 186 -11.65 -9.10 -1.30
N THR A 187 -11.87 -9.23 -2.61
CA THR A 187 -10.94 -8.74 -3.63
C THR A 187 -11.70 -7.99 -4.72
N ALA A 188 -11.40 -6.70 -4.89
CA ALA A 188 -11.82 -5.89 -6.02
C ALA A 188 -10.74 -5.96 -7.11
N LYS A 189 -11.11 -6.46 -8.30
CA LYS A 189 -10.17 -6.70 -9.40
C LYS A 189 -10.25 -5.60 -10.45
N PHE A 190 -9.41 -4.59 -10.31
CA PHE A 190 -9.30 -3.51 -11.30
C PHE A 190 -8.37 -3.91 -12.46
N GLY A 191 -8.52 -3.25 -13.61
CA GLY A 191 -7.75 -3.50 -14.83
C GLY A 191 -8.62 -4.04 -15.97
N GLY A 192 -8.02 -4.21 -17.15
CA GLY A 192 -8.76 -4.63 -18.35
C GLY A 192 -9.86 -3.64 -18.79
N GLY A 193 -9.71 -2.36 -18.42
CA GLY A 193 -10.73 -1.31 -18.62
C GLY A 193 -11.71 -1.14 -17.45
N ILE A 194 -11.62 -1.97 -16.40
CA ILE A 194 -12.40 -1.82 -15.17
C ILE A 194 -11.67 -0.86 -14.23
N ASN A 195 -12.24 0.33 -14.10
CA ASN A 195 -11.71 1.42 -13.29
C ASN A 195 -12.65 1.80 -12.13
N GLU A 196 -13.88 1.31 -12.12
CA GLU A 196 -14.87 1.56 -11.09
C GLU A 196 -15.43 0.23 -10.59
N ILE A 197 -15.41 0.02 -9.28
CA ILE A 197 -15.99 -1.15 -8.62
C ILE A 197 -16.81 -0.67 -7.44
N GLU A 198 -18.01 -1.22 -7.32
CA GLU A 198 -18.87 -1.04 -6.16
C GLU A 198 -19.03 -2.38 -5.45
N MET A 199 -18.97 -2.39 -4.13
CA MET A 199 -19.16 -3.59 -3.32
C MET A 199 -20.02 -3.28 -2.10
N THR A 200 -20.80 -4.26 -1.66
CA THR A 200 -21.66 -4.17 -0.49
C THR A 200 -21.24 -5.20 0.56
N TYR A 201 -21.14 -4.77 1.81
CA TYR A 201 -20.86 -5.67 2.93
C TYR A 201 -22.07 -6.56 3.25
N ASP A 202 -21.82 -7.85 3.42
CA ASP A 202 -22.81 -8.82 3.92
C ASP A 202 -22.43 -9.25 5.33
N GLY A 203 -23.18 -8.77 6.34
CA GLY A 203 -22.98 -9.12 7.74
C GLY A 203 -23.09 -10.61 8.07
N LYS A 204 -23.69 -11.45 7.21
CA LYS A 204 -23.76 -12.91 7.42
C LYS A 204 -22.47 -13.62 7.06
N SER A 205 -21.83 -13.20 5.96
CA SER A 205 -20.56 -13.78 5.51
C SER A 205 -19.33 -13.05 6.03
N GLY A 206 -19.49 -11.81 6.50
CA GLY A 206 -18.39 -10.95 6.93
C GLY A 206 -17.52 -10.47 5.76
N LEU A 207 -18.07 -10.42 4.55
CA LEU A 207 -17.37 -10.11 3.31
C LEU A 207 -18.05 -8.97 2.55
N PHE A 208 -17.26 -8.24 1.76
CA PHE A 208 -17.76 -7.36 0.72
C PHE A 208 -17.98 -8.17 -0.57
N HIS A 209 -19.12 -7.97 -1.23
CA HIS A 209 -19.48 -8.58 -2.51
C HIS A 209 -19.71 -7.51 -3.56
N GLN A 210 -19.22 -7.74 -4.78
CA GLN A 210 -19.53 -6.92 -5.94
C GLN A 210 -20.91 -7.27 -6.52
#